data_AF-A0A1H6RUJ0-F1
#
_entry.id   AF-A0A1H6RUJ0-F1
#
_cell.length_a   1.000
_cell.length_b   1.000
_cell.length_c   1.000
_cell.angle_alpha   90.00
_cell.angle_beta   90.00
_cell.angle_gamma   90.00
#
_symmetry.space_group_name_H-M   'P 1'
#
loop_
_entity.id
_entity.type
_entity.pdbx_description
1 polymer ?
#
loop_
_entity_poly.entity_id
_entity_poly.type
_entity_poly.pdbx_seq_one_letter_code
_entity_poly.pdbx_strand_id
1 'polypeptide(L)'
;MSQTDSITDQESERFEKKLAELLGITYEEILTTEYEMTDNIGNDDIVYEHILRFTGDSPRSVLDKIAGLSAENEIIIPAVDLAEEE
;
A
#
# COMPACT_ATOMS: atom_id res chain seq x y z
N MET A 1 15.22 -0.15 27.77
CA MET A 1 14.30 0.80 27.12
C MET A 1 14.73 0.88 25.68
N SER A 2 14.08 0.11 24.82
CA SER A 2 14.48 -0.08 23.42
C SER A 2 14.16 1.18 22.62
N GLN A 3 15.18 1.97 22.32
CA GLN A 3 15.11 3.07 21.35
C GLN A 3 15.23 2.48 19.94
N THR A 4 14.15 1.94 19.38
CA THR A 4 14.11 1.56 17.94
C THR A 4 12.71 1.66 17.36
N ASP A 5 11.94 2.69 17.74
CA ASP A 5 10.56 2.87 17.25
C ASP A 5 10.34 4.23 16.55
N SER A 6 11.38 5.08 16.47
CA SER A 6 11.21 6.47 16.01
C SER A 6 11.65 6.73 14.57
N ILE A 7 12.26 5.76 13.88
CA ILE A 7 12.73 5.91 12.49
C ILE A 7 11.76 5.27 11.48
N THR A 8 10.95 4.30 11.92
CA THR A 8 10.03 3.54 11.05
C THR A 8 8.74 4.30 10.73
N ASP A 9 8.29 5.19 11.62
CA ASP A 9 6.97 5.84 11.54
C ASP A 9 6.88 6.88 10.41
N GLN A 10 7.94 7.68 10.19
CA GLN A 10 7.93 8.74 9.17
C GLN A 10 7.96 8.23 7.73
N GLU A 11 8.72 7.16 7.47
CA GLU A 11 8.80 6.54 6.13
C GLU A 11 7.49 5.81 5.80
N SER A 12 6.90 5.16 6.81
CA SER A 12 5.59 4.51 6.68
C SER A 12 4.50 5.53 6.40
N GLU A 13 4.49 6.66 7.11
CA GLU A 13 3.48 7.71 6.89
C GLU A 13 3.52 8.27 5.45
N ARG A 14 4.72 8.54 4.91
CA ARG A 14 4.86 9.04 3.53
C ARG A 14 4.38 8.01 2.52
N PHE A 15 4.75 6.75 2.74
CA PHE A 15 4.33 5.64 1.90
C PHE A 15 2.81 5.47 1.89
N GLU A 16 2.19 5.43 3.06
CA GLU A 16 0.74 5.28 3.22
C GLU A 16 -0.04 6.46 2.66
N LYS A 17 0.47 7.70 2.80
CA LYS A 17 -0.13 8.89 2.16
C LYS A 17 -0.13 8.75 0.65
N LYS A 18 1.03 8.40 0.06
CA LYS A 18 1.15 8.19 -1.38
C LYS A 18 0.23 7.06 -1.83
N LEU A 19 0.23 5.95 -1.11
CA LEU A 19 -0.63 4.81 -1.38
C LEU A 19 -2.12 5.21 -1.34
N ALA A 20 -2.55 5.95 -0.33
CA ALA A 20 -3.92 6.45 -0.24
C ALA A 20 -4.29 7.35 -1.44
N GLU A 21 -3.39 8.23 -1.86
CA GLU A 21 -3.58 9.07 -3.06
C GLU A 21 -3.76 8.23 -4.33
N LEU A 22 -2.96 7.17 -4.50
CA LEU A 22 -3.05 6.26 -5.65
C LEU A 22 -4.33 5.44 -5.66
N LEU A 23 -4.75 4.99 -4.48
CA LEU A 23 -5.98 4.23 -4.29
C LEU A 23 -7.23 5.12 -4.37
N GLY A 24 -7.08 6.43 -4.30
CA GLY A 24 -8.20 7.39 -4.30
C GLY A 24 -8.96 7.44 -2.97
N ILE A 25 -8.31 7.08 -1.87
CA ILE A 25 -8.86 7.12 -0.50
C ILE A 25 -8.07 8.12 0.34
N THR A 26 -8.53 8.41 1.55
CA THR A 26 -7.77 9.28 2.46
C THR A 26 -6.74 8.49 3.27
N TYR A 27 -5.72 9.18 3.76
CA TYR A 27 -4.74 8.61 4.68
C TYR A 27 -5.39 8.03 5.95
N GLU A 28 -6.42 8.67 6.49
CA GLU A 28 -7.15 8.13 7.64
C GLU A 28 -7.86 6.82 7.29
N GLU A 29 -8.41 6.71 6.06
CA GLU A 29 -9.07 5.49 5.61
C GLU A 29 -8.08 4.34 5.46
N ILE A 30 -6.91 4.57 4.86
CA ILE A 30 -5.91 3.50 4.70
C ILE A 30 -5.37 2.99 6.03
N LEU A 31 -5.21 3.88 7.02
CA LEU A 31 -4.83 3.52 8.39
C LEU A 31 -5.88 2.65 9.10
N THR A 32 -7.14 2.72 8.67
CA THR A 32 -8.20 1.84 9.19
C THR A 32 -8.29 0.50 8.45
N THR A 33 -7.51 0.31 7.40
CA THR A 33 -7.43 -0.93 6.64
C THR A 33 -6.20 -1.73 7.05
N GLU A 34 -6.30 -3.05 6.90
CA GLU A 34 -5.17 -3.95 7.04
C GLU A 34 -4.90 -4.59 5.67
N TYR A 35 -3.66 -4.46 5.20
CA TYR A 35 -3.24 -4.93 3.89
C TYR A 35 -1.87 -5.61 3.96
N GLU A 36 -1.68 -6.58 3.08
CA GLU A 36 -0.40 -7.25 2.85
C GLU A 36 0.15 -6.79 1.51
N MET A 37 1.41 -6.37 1.47
CA MET A 37 2.12 -6.02 0.25
C MET A 37 3.02 -7.17 -0.17
N THR A 38 2.93 -7.55 -1.45
CA THR A 38 3.80 -8.55 -2.07
C THR A 38 4.52 -7.96 -3.26
N ASP A 39 5.84 -8.04 -3.27
CA ASP A 39 6.66 -7.58 -4.39
C ASP A 39 6.66 -8.61 -5.52
N ASN A 40 6.27 -8.19 -6.73
CA ASN A 40 6.41 -9.02 -7.92
C ASN A 40 7.80 -8.79 -8.53
N ILE A 41 8.74 -9.62 -8.10
CA ILE A 41 10.14 -9.58 -8.54
C ILE A 41 10.29 -10.42 -9.80
N GLY A 42 10.72 -9.78 -10.88
CA GLY A 42 11.05 -10.47 -12.12
C GLY A 42 12.33 -11.32 -11.98
N ASN A 43 12.61 -12.14 -13.00
CA ASN A 43 13.80 -13.00 -13.02
C ASN A 43 15.15 -12.23 -12.99
N ASP A 44 15.12 -10.91 -13.12
CA ASP A 44 16.27 -10.01 -13.05
C ASP A 44 16.47 -9.37 -11.67
N ASP A 45 15.73 -9.83 -10.65
CA ASP A 45 15.71 -9.23 -9.29
C ASP A 45 15.11 -7.80 -9.23
N ILE A 46 14.50 -7.36 -10.34
CA ILE A 46 13.82 -6.06 -10.45
C ILE A 46 12.35 -6.21 -10.03
N VAL A 47 11.90 -5.34 -9.11
CA VAL A 47 10.48 -5.20 -8.76
C VAL A 47 9.78 -4.40 -9.85
N TYR A 48 8.81 -5.01 -10.53
CA TYR A 48 8.03 -4.33 -11.57
C TYR A 48 6.74 -3.72 -10.99
N GLU A 49 6.15 -4.41 -10.02
CA GLU A 49 4.85 -4.08 -9.44
C GLU A 49 4.75 -4.64 -8.03
N HIS A 50 3.95 -3.98 -7.21
CA HIS A 50 3.58 -4.40 -5.87
C HIS A 50 2.10 -4.79 -5.88
N ILE A 51 1.81 -5.98 -5.37
CA ILE A 51 0.45 -6.49 -5.22
C ILE A 51 0.05 -6.22 -3.78
N LEU A 52 -0.92 -5.31 -3.59
CA LEU A 52 -1.53 -5.10 -2.28
C LEU A 52 -2.80 -5.91 -2.18
N ARG A 53 -2.91 -6.67 -1.10
CA ARG A 53 -4.07 -7.47 -0.75
C ARG A 53 -4.67 -6.99 0.56
N PHE A 54 -5.89 -6.50 0.53
CA PHE A 54 -6.60 -6.10 1.73
C PHE A 54 -7.22 -7.31 2.42
N THR A 55 -7.03 -7.42 3.73
CA THR A 55 -7.59 -8.50 4.53
C THR A 55 -9.08 -8.25 4.80
N GLY A 56 -9.80 -9.30 5.21
CA GLY A 56 -11.24 -9.23 5.47
C GLY A 56 -11.65 -8.37 6.68
N ASP A 57 -10.68 -7.89 7.47
CA ASP A 57 -10.92 -6.96 8.58
C ASP A 57 -11.11 -5.51 8.06
N SER A 58 -10.65 -5.24 6.84
CA SER A 58 -10.75 -3.91 6.24
C SER A 58 -12.19 -3.46 6.00
N PRO A 59 -12.55 -2.21 6.34
CA PRO A 59 -13.88 -1.67 6.12
C PRO A 59 -14.25 -1.67 4.64
N ARG A 60 -15.31 -2.40 4.28
CA ARG A 60 -15.83 -2.45 2.89
C ARG A 60 -16.13 -1.08 2.30
N SER A 61 -16.55 -0.11 3.11
CA SER A 61 -16.80 1.26 2.66
C SER A 61 -15.54 1.96 2.12
N VAL A 62 -14.35 1.59 2.60
CA VAL A 62 -13.07 2.07 2.08
C VAL A 62 -12.70 1.29 0.83
N LEU A 63 -12.77 -0.05 0.89
CA LEU A 63 -12.44 -0.92 -0.24
C LEU A 63 -13.25 -0.59 -1.51
N ASP A 64 -14.54 -0.26 -1.36
CA ASP A 64 -15.42 0.12 -2.47
C ASP A 64 -15.00 1.44 -3.15
N LYS A 65 -14.27 2.32 -2.45
CA LYS A 65 -13.72 3.55 -3.01
C LYS A 65 -12.44 3.30 -3.81
N ILE A 66 -11.73 2.21 -3.53
CA ILE A 66 -10.44 1.93 -4.15
C ILE A 66 -10.64 1.64 -5.63
N ALA A 67 -10.14 2.55 -6.46
CA ALA A 67 -10.23 2.41 -7.91
C ALA A 67 -9.27 1.31 -8.38
N GLY A 68 -9.79 0.33 -9.13
CA GLY A 68 -8.96 -0.78 -9.64
C GLY A 68 -8.80 -1.96 -8.67
N LEU A 69 -9.53 -1.97 -7.55
CA LEU A 69 -9.59 -3.12 -6.66
C LEU A 69 -10.28 -4.32 -7.34
N SER A 70 -9.63 -5.47 -7.28
CA SER A 70 -10.16 -6.74 -7.81
C SER A 70 -11.18 -7.37 -6.85
N ALA A 71 -11.91 -8.38 -7.33
CA ALA A 71 -12.90 -9.11 -6.53
C ALA A 71 -12.32 -9.83 -5.30
N GLU A 72 -11.00 -10.06 -5.27
CA GLU A 72 -10.27 -10.66 -4.16
C GLU A 72 -9.73 -9.62 -3.16
N ASN A 73 -10.15 -8.36 -3.29
CA ASN A 73 -9.61 -7.20 -2.59
C ASN A 73 -8.11 -6.99 -2.84
N GLU A 74 -7.70 -7.18 -4.09
CA GLU A 74 -6.31 -7.07 -4.52
C GLU A 74 -6.17 -5.94 -5.54
N ILE A 75 -5.08 -5.16 -5.43
CA ILE A 75 -4.73 -4.13 -6.39
C ILE A 75 -3.24 -4.24 -6.74
N ILE A 76 -2.95 -4.06 -8.01
CA ILE A 76 -1.59 -4.08 -8.54
C ILE A 76 -1.15 -2.63 -8.73
N ILE A 77 -0.08 -2.25 -8.06
CA ILE A 77 0.51 -0.91 -8.16
C ILE A 77 1.88 -1.06 -8.84
N PRO A 78 2.09 -0.41 -10.00
CA PRO A 78 3.41 -0.41 -10.64
C PRO A 78 4.48 0.13 -9.69
N ALA A 79 5.65 -0.50 -9.63
CA ALA A 79 6.73 -0.06 -8.76
C ALA A 79 7.20 1.37 -9.08
N VAL A 80 7.10 1.78 -10.35
CA VAL A 80 7.36 3.17 -10.79
C VAL A 80 6.45 4.19 -10.13
N ASP A 81 5.23 3.78 -9.78
CA ASP A 81 4.24 4.67 -9.19
C ASP A 81 4.54 4.91 -7.71
N LEU A 82 5.03 3.88 -7.01
CA LEU A 82 5.51 3.98 -5.64
C LEU A 82 6.94 4.53 -5.52
N ALA A 83 7.78 4.34 -6.54
CA ALA A 83 9.13 4.88 -6.59
C ALA A 83 9.11 6.41 -6.35
N GLU A 84 9.97 6.87 -5.45
CA GLU A 84 10.26 8.29 -5.36
C GLU A 84 11.02 8.67 -6.63
N GLU A 85 10.47 9.58 -7.45
CA GLU A 85 11.25 10.16 -8.55
C GLU A 85 12.46 10.88 -7.92
N GLU A 86 13.67 10.37 -8.16
CA GLU A 86 14.94 10.94 -7.68
C GLU A 86 15.18 12.37 -8.16
#